data_AF-A0A286EP48-F1
#
_entry.id   AF-A0A286EP48-F1
#
_cell.length_a   1.000
_cell.length_b   1.000
_cell.length_c   1.000
_cell.angle_alpha   90.00
_cell.angle_beta   90.00
_cell.angle_gamma   90.00
#
_symmetry.space_group_name_H-M   'P 1'
#
loop_
_entity.id
_entity.type
_entity.pdbx_description
1 polymer ?
#
loop_
_entity_poly.entity_id
_entity_poly.type
_entity_poly.pdbx_seq_one_letter_code
_entity_poly.pdbx_strand_id
1 'polypeptide(L)'
;MRLHRPLRFRGEVVWLTPEQGGRKSGPPPTPADQDYAATAYVPPATVEEGLASFVLRVVDRSAWRSAAEGDWLVVPSEGEQWVQPGSVVVVTEGARPVAYFHVQNVDATH
;
A
#
# COMPACT_ATOMS: atom_id res chain seq x y z
N MET A 1 5.89 9.80 -8.54
CA MET A 1 7.19 9.73 -7.81
C MET A 1 7.73 8.30 -7.96
N ARG A 2 9.05 8.09 -7.99
CA ARG A 2 9.66 6.75 -8.02
C ARG A 2 10.75 6.65 -6.97
N LEU A 3 10.74 5.61 -6.14
CA LEU A 3 11.85 5.32 -5.27
C LEU A 3 12.88 4.45 -5.99
N HIS A 4 14.12 4.93 -6.09
CA HIS A 4 15.22 4.21 -6.74
C HIS A 4 15.90 3.18 -5.82
N ARG A 5 15.16 2.65 -4.85
CA ARG A 5 15.57 1.58 -3.95
C ARG A 5 14.55 0.43 -3.99
N PRO A 6 14.93 -0.79 -3.59
CA PRO A 6 13.96 -1.84 -3.29
C PRO A 6 12.96 -1.38 -2.23
N LEU A 7 11.72 -1.81 -2.36
CA LEU A 7 10.69 -1.62 -1.34
C LEU A 7 10.63 -2.88 -0.46
N ARG A 8 10.60 -2.69 0.85
CA ARG A 8 10.85 -3.77 1.82
C ARG A 8 9.73 -4.81 1.89
N PHE A 9 8.49 -4.40 1.62
CA PHE A 9 7.33 -5.26 1.78
C PHE A 9 6.95 -5.87 0.44
N ARG A 10 6.82 -7.19 0.38
CA ARG A 10 6.42 -7.91 -0.83
C ARG A 10 5.11 -8.63 -0.58
N GLY A 11 4.20 -8.54 -1.53
CA GLY A 11 2.89 -9.16 -1.40
C GLY A 11 1.97 -8.80 -2.54
N GLU A 12 0.72 -8.54 -2.21
CA GLU A 12 -0.33 -8.35 -3.20
C GLU A 12 -1.25 -7.18 -2.83
N VAL A 13 -1.50 -6.30 -3.79
CA VAL A 13 -2.51 -5.25 -3.65
C VAL A 13 -3.83 -5.74 -4.24
N VAL A 14 -4.90 -5.47 -3.51
CA VAL A 14 -6.30 -5.66 -3.93
C VAL A 14 -6.99 -4.30 -3.87
N TRP A 15 -7.30 -3.76 -5.04
CA TRP A 15 -8.02 -2.50 -5.20
C TRP A 15 -9.51 -2.72 -4.94
N LEU A 16 -10.12 -1.82 -4.18
CA LEU A 16 -11.56 -1.89 -3.90
C LEU A 16 -12.38 -1.46 -5.11
N THR A 17 -13.37 -2.27 -5.45
CA THR A 17 -14.34 -1.96 -6.50
C THR A 17 -15.34 -0.90 -6.01
N PRO A 18 -16.14 -0.28 -6.90
CA PRO A 18 -17.17 0.68 -6.50
C PRO A 18 -18.15 0.15 -5.46
N GLU A 19 -18.54 -1.11 -5.59
CA GLU A 19 -19.50 -1.80 -4.71
C GLU A 19 -18.92 -1.99 -3.31
N GLN A 20 -17.60 -2.10 -3.20
CA GLN A 20 -16.86 -2.15 -1.93
C GLN A 20 -16.53 -0.76 -1.39
N GLY A 21 -17.06 0.30 -1.99
CA GLY A 21 -16.77 1.67 -1.60
C GLY A 21 -15.43 2.18 -2.13
N GLY A 22 -14.86 1.58 -3.17
CA GLY A 22 -13.61 1.97 -3.82
C GLY A 22 -13.76 2.76 -5.13
N ARG A 23 -12.81 2.58 -6.06
CA ARG A 23 -12.67 3.44 -7.26
C ARG A 23 -13.62 2.98 -8.38
N LYS A 24 -14.30 3.93 -9.03
CA LYS A 24 -15.14 3.69 -10.24
C LYS A 24 -14.33 3.50 -11.51
N SER A 25 -13.16 4.11 -11.59
CA SER A 25 -12.33 4.13 -12.79
C SER A 25 -11.41 2.92 -12.94
N GLY A 26 -11.43 1.98 -11.99
CA GLY A 26 -10.42 0.92 -11.93
C GLY A 26 -9.31 1.22 -10.93
N PRO A 27 -8.29 0.35 -10.90
CA PRO A 27 -7.00 0.62 -10.27
C PRO A 27 -6.43 2.00 -10.70
N PRO A 28 -5.62 2.66 -9.85
CA PRO A 28 -4.99 3.92 -10.21
C PRO A 28 -4.13 3.80 -11.49
N PRO A 29 -4.27 4.72 -12.47
CA PRO A 29 -3.49 4.71 -13.70
C PRO A 29 -2.09 5.29 -13.47
N THR A 30 -1.32 4.69 -12.56
CA THR A 30 0.03 5.14 -12.22
C THR A 30 0.97 4.92 -13.42
N PRO A 31 1.73 5.95 -13.84
CA PRO A 31 2.71 5.80 -14.93
C PRO A 31 3.74 4.70 -14.69
N ALA A 32 4.27 4.14 -15.77
CA ALA A 32 5.14 2.95 -15.71
C ALA A 32 6.44 3.17 -14.93
N ASP A 33 6.94 4.40 -14.96
CA ASP A 33 8.13 4.90 -14.30
C ASP A 33 7.87 5.40 -12.88
N GLN A 34 6.65 5.25 -12.35
CA GLN A 34 6.26 5.76 -11.03
C GLN A 34 5.73 4.66 -10.10
N ASP A 35 5.93 4.90 -8.81
CA ASP A 35 5.26 4.21 -7.71
C ASP A 35 3.97 4.98 -7.36
N TYR A 36 2.94 4.25 -6.95
CA TYR A 36 1.71 4.83 -6.44
C TYR A 36 1.94 5.28 -4.99
N ALA A 37 1.84 6.58 -4.73
CA ALA A 37 2.00 7.15 -3.40
C ALA A 37 0.64 7.54 -2.83
N ALA A 38 0.39 7.13 -1.59
CA ALA A 38 -0.86 7.36 -0.88
C ALA A 38 -0.62 7.42 0.64
N THR A 39 -1.66 7.65 1.41
CA THR A 39 -1.63 7.42 2.87
C THR A 39 -2.09 6.00 3.18
N ALA A 40 -1.58 5.40 4.24
CA ALA A 40 -1.99 4.09 4.68
C ALA A 40 -1.81 3.92 6.18
N TYR A 41 -2.43 2.88 6.74
CA TYR A 41 -2.28 2.50 8.14
C TYR A 41 -2.29 0.96 8.28
N VAL A 42 -1.86 0.47 9.44
CA VAL A 42 -1.89 -0.97 9.78
C VAL A 42 -2.88 -1.18 10.92
N PRO A 43 -3.91 -2.04 10.77
CA PRO A 43 -4.78 -2.39 11.88
C PRO A 43 -3.97 -2.97 13.07
N PRO A 44 -4.35 -2.68 14.32
CA PRO A 44 -5.63 -2.10 14.74
C PRO A 44 -5.74 -0.58 14.65
N ALA A 45 -4.71 0.15 14.22
CA ALA A 45 -4.79 1.59 14.02
C ALA A 45 -5.88 1.97 13.00
N THR A 46 -6.34 3.22 13.04
CA THR A 46 -7.38 3.75 12.14
C THR A 46 -6.88 4.91 11.28
N VAL A 47 -7.76 5.49 10.46
CA VAL A 47 -7.46 6.67 9.64
C VAL A 47 -7.22 7.94 10.47
N GLU A 48 -7.69 7.99 11.71
CA GLU A 48 -7.53 9.14 12.60
C GLU A 48 -6.15 9.18 13.26
N GLU A 49 -5.57 8.02 13.57
CA GLU A 49 -4.35 7.91 14.38
C GLU A 49 -3.16 7.31 13.63
N GLY A 50 -3.39 6.40 12.68
CA GLY A 50 -2.34 5.56 12.11
C GLY A 50 -1.84 5.96 10.71
N LEU A 51 -2.33 7.06 10.13
CA LEU A 51 -2.00 7.41 8.75
C LEU A 51 -0.54 7.83 8.61
N ALA A 52 0.18 7.09 7.76
CA ALA A 52 1.51 7.45 7.30
C ALA A 52 1.59 7.37 5.76
N SER A 53 2.56 8.09 5.19
CA SER A 53 2.81 8.05 3.75
C SER A 53 3.37 6.68 3.35
N PHE A 54 2.75 6.05 2.36
CA PHE A 54 3.07 4.72 1.86
C PHE A 54 3.20 4.73 0.35
N VAL A 55 4.10 3.90 -0.17
CA VAL A 55 4.28 3.70 -1.61
C VAL A 55 3.99 2.26 -2.00
N LEU A 56 3.40 2.08 -3.18
CA LEU A 56 3.18 0.79 -3.81
C LEU A 56 3.79 0.78 -5.21
N ARG A 57 4.59 -0.25 -5.49
CA ARG A 57 5.07 -0.61 -6.81
C ARG A 57 4.28 -1.81 -7.31
N VAL A 58 3.27 -1.54 -8.13
CA VAL A 58 2.35 -2.57 -8.65
C VAL A 58 2.85 -3.13 -9.97
N VAL A 59 2.84 -4.45 -10.10
CA VAL A 59 3.30 -5.17 -11.30
C VAL A 59 2.31 -5.01 -12.45
N ASP A 60 1.07 -5.48 -12.28
CA ASP A 60 -0.03 -5.25 -13.21
C ASP A 60 -0.92 -4.11 -12.70
N ARG A 61 -0.73 -2.94 -13.30
CA ARG A 61 -1.44 -1.71 -12.93
C ARG A 61 -2.87 -1.63 -13.47
N SER A 62 -3.28 -2.60 -14.30
CA SER A 62 -4.64 -2.67 -14.86
C SER A 62 -5.54 -3.65 -14.11
N ALA A 63 -4.95 -4.57 -13.35
CA ALA A 63 -5.68 -5.57 -12.60
C ALA A 63 -6.16 -5.07 -11.23
N TRP A 64 -7.38 -5.45 -10.86
CA TRP A 64 -7.93 -5.21 -9.51
C TRP A 64 -7.12 -5.90 -8.40
N ARG A 65 -6.39 -6.96 -8.75
CA ARG A 65 -5.52 -7.72 -7.87
C ARG A 65 -4.20 -7.97 -8.58
N SER A 66 -3.09 -7.56 -7.96
CA SER A 66 -1.76 -7.69 -8.55
C SER A 66 -0.70 -7.86 -7.48
N ALA A 67 0.34 -8.63 -7.80
CA ALA A 67 1.59 -8.58 -7.06
C ALA A 67 2.10 -7.13 -6.96
N ALA A 68 2.64 -6.79 -5.80
CA ALA A 68 3.19 -5.47 -5.53
C ALA A 68 4.30 -5.51 -4.47
N GLU A 69 5.16 -4.51 -4.53
CA GLU A 69 6.06 -4.17 -3.43
C GLU A 69 5.56 -2.88 -2.75
N GLY A 70 5.84 -2.72 -1.46
CA GLY A 70 5.40 -1.57 -0.69
C GLY A 70 6.42 -1.12 0.36
N ASP A 71 6.33 0.14 0.76
CA ASP A 71 7.13 0.67 1.86
C ASP A 71 6.54 1.95 2.45
N TRP A 72 6.86 2.22 3.72
CA TRP A 72 6.64 3.53 4.32
C TRP A 72 7.62 4.55 3.72
N LEU A 73 7.13 5.75 3.43
CA LEU A 73 7.95 6.81 2.83
C LEU A 73 8.76 7.58 3.89
N VAL A 74 8.12 7.91 5.02
CA VAL A 74 8.66 8.88 6.01
C VAL A 74 8.96 8.22 7.35
N VAL A 75 8.27 7.14 7.70
CA VAL A 75 8.33 6.56 9.04
C VAL A 75 9.05 5.20 9.04
N PRO A 76 9.77 4.87 10.13
CA PRO A 76 10.25 3.51 10.34
C PRO A 76 9.06 2.55 10.50
N SER A 77 9.27 1.27 10.20
CA SER A 77 8.22 0.25 10.37
C SER A 77 8.24 -0.25 11.81
N GLU A 78 7.80 0.59 12.73
CA GLU A 78 7.79 0.32 14.17
C GLU A 78 6.46 0.76 14.78
N GLY A 79 6.15 0.32 16.00
CA GLY A 79 4.93 0.71 16.71
C GLY A 79 3.66 0.45 15.88
N GLU A 80 2.86 1.49 15.69
CA GLU A 80 1.60 1.47 14.92
C GLU A 80 1.80 1.21 13.41
N GLN A 81 3.03 1.40 12.90
CA GLN A 81 3.39 1.13 11.51
C GLN A 81 4.26 -0.13 11.38
N TRP A 82 4.28 -0.97 12.42
CA TRP A 82 4.93 -2.27 12.37
C TRP A 82 4.26 -3.17 11.32
N VAL A 83 5.04 -3.64 10.35
CA VAL A 83 4.60 -4.53 9.28
C VAL A 83 5.38 -5.84 9.38
N GLN A 84 4.67 -6.96 9.38
CA GLN A 84 5.21 -8.31 9.35
C GLN A 84 4.51 -9.16 8.29
N PRO A 85 5.06 -10.32 7.89
CA PRO A 85 4.31 -11.28 7.07
C PRO A 85 2.91 -11.56 7.67
N GLY A 86 1.87 -11.50 6.84
CA GLY A 86 0.48 -11.63 7.26
C GLY A 86 -0.21 -10.31 7.63
N SER A 87 0.52 -9.21 7.82
CA SER A 87 -0.07 -7.88 7.99
C SER A 87 -0.89 -7.47 6.77
N VAL A 88 -1.95 -6.70 7.03
CA VAL A 88 -2.70 -5.98 5.99
C VAL A 88 -2.45 -4.49 6.17
N VAL A 89 -1.90 -3.85 5.14
CA VAL A 89 -1.79 -2.40 5.09
C VAL A 89 -3.03 -1.86 4.37
N VAL A 90 -3.80 -1.01 5.04
CA VAL A 90 -5.00 -0.39 4.46
C VAL A 90 -4.57 0.90 3.75
N VAL A 91 -4.67 0.91 2.43
CA VAL A 91 -4.28 2.04 1.59
C VAL A 91 -5.47 2.95 1.38
N THR A 92 -5.25 4.25 1.51
CA THR A 92 -6.30 5.28 1.58
C THR A 92 -6.03 6.45 0.62
N GLU A 93 -7.11 7.06 0.13
CA GLU A 93 -7.08 8.39 -0.49
C GLU A 93 -7.89 9.33 0.42
N GLY A 94 -7.19 10.18 1.20
CA GLY A 94 -7.82 10.87 2.33
C GLY A 94 -8.24 9.87 3.41
N ALA A 95 -9.46 10.03 3.96
CA ALA A 95 -10.00 9.11 4.97
C ALA A 95 -10.61 7.82 4.37
N ARG A 96 -10.58 7.65 3.04
CA ARG A 96 -11.29 6.57 2.35
C ARG A 96 -10.34 5.42 2.01
N PRO A 97 -10.58 4.19 2.49
CA PRO A 97 -9.89 3.01 1.99
C PRO A 97 -10.13 2.81 0.49
N VAL A 98 -9.06 2.56 -0.25
CA VAL A 98 -9.08 2.31 -1.70
C VAL A 98 -8.43 0.99 -2.09
N ALA A 99 -7.59 0.42 -1.21
CA ALA A 99 -6.99 -0.89 -1.42
C ALA A 99 -6.58 -1.56 -0.11
N TYR A 100 -6.39 -2.86 -0.17
CA TYR A 100 -5.68 -3.64 0.84
C TYR A 100 -4.39 -4.16 0.23
N PHE A 101 -3.27 -3.95 0.93
CA PHE A 101 -2.01 -4.57 0.59
C PHE A 101 -1.71 -5.69 1.59
N HIS A 102 -1.83 -6.93 1.12
CA HIS A 102 -1.58 -8.13 1.88
C HIS A 102 -0.09 -8.44 1.84
N VAL A 103 0.58 -8.29 2.98
CA VAL A 103 2.03 -8.48 3.09
C VAL A 103 2.32 -9.96 3.22
N GLN A 104 3.15 -10.48 2.32
CA GLN A 104 3.57 -11.88 2.33
C GLN A 104 4.99 -12.04 2.87
N ASN A 105 5.88 -11.09 2.55
CA ASN A 105 7.27 -11.09 3.01
C ASN A 105 7.71 -9.66 3.37
N VAL A 106 8.63 -9.57 4.33
CA VAL A 106 9.30 -8.32 4.72
C VAL A 106 10.79 -8.58 4.65
N ASP A 107 11.49 -7.79 3.86
CA ASP A 107 12.94 -7.88 3.74
C ASP A 107 13.59 -7.34 5.02
N ALA A 108 14.62 -8.04 5.51
CA ALA A 108 15.38 -7.59 6.66
C ALA A 108 16.07 -6.25 6.33
N THR A 109 15.78 -5.22 7.12
CA THR A 109 16.55 -3.97 7.14
C THR A 109 18.01 -4.31 7.41
N HIS A 110 18.89 -4.03 6.44
CA HIS A 110 20.33 -3.97 6.67
C HIS A 110 20.68 -2.65 7.35
#